data_AF-W4L4F8-F1
#
_entry.id   AF-W4L4F8-F1
#
_cell.length_a   1.000
_cell.length_b   1.000
_cell.length_c   1.000
_cell.angle_alpha   90.00
_cell.angle_beta   90.00
_cell.angle_gamma   90.00
#
_symmetry.space_group_name_H-M   'P 1'
#
loop_
_entity.id
_entity.type
_entity.pdbx_description
1 polymer ?
#
loop_
_entity_poly.entity_id
_entity_poly.type
_entity_poly.pdbx_seq_one_letter_code
_entity_poly.pdbx_strand_id
1 'polypeptide(L)' 'MSDCRHLQLVLVRQQKNRLRCRHCHLTIPADELTSRYCPECFESSGKRRYDFDEVADATDGVTRYRCEDCGVMIEAK' A
#
# COMPACT_ATOMS: atom_id res chain seq x y z
N MET A 1 10.58 4.11 -20.42
CA MET A 1 9.28 3.75 -21.00
C MET A 1 9.37 2.29 -21.38
N SER A 2 8.73 1.44 -20.61
CA SER A 2 8.65 0.02 -20.90
C SER A 2 7.29 -0.20 -21.55
N ASP A 3 7.25 -0.37 -22.87
CA ASP A 3 6.04 -0.75 -23.59
C ASP A 3 6.17 -2.18 -24.11
N CYS A 4 5.06 -2.92 -24.08
CA CYS A 4 4.97 -4.19 -24.78
C CYS A 4 3.70 -4.21 -25.63
N ARG A 5 3.74 -4.96 -26.72
CA ARG A 5 2.63 -5.11 -27.67
C ARG A 5 1.58 -6.14 -27.24
N HIS A 6 1.76 -6.77 -26.08
CA HIS A 6 0.83 -7.76 -25.54
C HIS A 6 -0.40 -7.07 -24.95
N LEU A 7 -1.58 -7.63 -25.19
CA LEU A 7 -2.83 -7.13 -24.61
C LEU A 7 -3.14 -7.69 -23.22
N GLN A 8 -2.39 -8.70 -22.77
CA GLN A 8 -2.58 -9.31 -21.45
C GLN A 8 -1.82 -8.52 -20.38
N LEU A 9 -2.44 -7.43 -19.94
CA LEU A 9 -1.93 -6.52 -18.92
C LEU A 9 -2.76 -6.66 -17.65
N VAL A 10 -2.09 -6.99 -16.54
CA VAL A 10 -2.70 -7.03 -15.21
C VAL A 10 -2.37 -5.73 -14.48
N LEU A 11 -3.43 -5.07 -13.98
CA LEU A 11 -3.27 -3.89 -13.14
C LEU A 11 -2.62 -4.29 -11.81
N VAL A 12 -1.40 -3.81 -11.59
CA VAL A 12 -0.76 -3.88 -10.29
C VAL A 12 -1.34 -2.74 -9.47
N ARG A 13 -2.32 -3.05 -8.63
CA ARG A 13 -2.92 -2.08 -7.71
C ARG A 13 -1.78 -1.39 -6.95
N GLN A 14 -1.70 -0.07 -7.06
CA GLN A 14 -0.75 0.73 -6.30
C GLN A 14 -0.87 0.39 -4.82
N GLN A 15 0.27 0.23 -4.15
CA GLN A 15 0.28 -0.01 -2.72
C GLN A 15 -0.47 1.13 -2.04
N LYS A 16 -1.53 0.74 -1.35
CA LYS A 16 -2.45 1.62 -0.64
C LYS A 16 -1.66 2.35 0.46
N ASN A 17 -2.05 3.59 0.75
CA ASN A 17 -1.50 4.43 1.81
C ASN A 17 -1.17 3.59 3.05
N ARG A 18 0.06 3.69 3.54
CA ARG A 18 0.49 2.96 4.72
C ARG A 18 0.32 3.86 5.93
N LEU A 19 -0.29 3.34 6.98
CA LEU A 19 -0.49 4.03 8.24
C LEU A 19 0.59 3.57 9.21
N ARG A 20 1.36 4.50 9.74
CA ARG A 20 2.37 4.24 10.77
C ARG A 20 1.87 4.71 12.12
N CYS A 21 1.68 3.81 13.07
CA CYS A 21 1.29 4.22 14.43
C CYS A 21 2.41 5.06 15.06
N ARG A 22 2.09 6.23 15.64
CA ARG A 22 3.10 7.10 16.27
C ARG A 22 3.65 6.56 17.59
N HIS A 23 3.08 5.45 18.08
CA HIS A 23 3.34 4.94 19.41
C HIS A 23 4.16 3.66 19.42
N CYS A 24 3.74 2.65 18.65
CA CYS A 24 4.51 1.43 18.46
C CYS A 24 5.36 1.47 17.17
N HIS A 25 5.20 2.50 16.34
CA HIS A 25 5.84 2.61 15.03
C HIS A 25 5.45 1.53 14.03
N LEU A 26 4.41 0.75 14.30
CA LEU A 26 3.91 -0.27 13.40
C LEU A 26 3.33 0.35 12.13
N THR A 27 3.79 -0.14 10.97
CA THR A 27 3.31 0.28 9.66
C THR A 27 2.33 -0.76 9.10
N ILE A 28 1.07 -0.37 8.96
CA ILE A 28 -0.02 -1.22 8.45
C ILE A 28 -0.61 -0.53 7.20
N PRO A 29 -0.88 -1.24 6.10
CA PRO A 29 -1.62 -0.65 4.98
C PRO A 29 -3.03 -0.24 5.43
N ALA A 30 -3.50 0.95 5.01
CA ALA A 30 -4.78 1.51 5.44
C ALA A 30 -5.97 0.57 5.22
N ASP A 31 -5.87 -0.32 4.23
CA ASP A 31 -6.88 -1.33 3.89
C ASP A 31 -6.95 -2.49 4.87
N GLU A 32 -5.82 -2.86 5.48
CA GLU A 32 -5.79 -3.87 6.55
C GLU A 32 -6.16 -3.26 7.90
N LEU A 33 -6.17 -1.93 8.03
CA LEU A 33 -6.60 -1.26 9.25
C LEU A 33 -8.15 -1.22 9.36
N THR A 34 -8.78 -2.39 9.50
CA THR A 34 -10.24 -2.53 9.59
C THR A 34 -10.82 -1.79 10.81
N SER A 35 -10.06 -1.68 11.91
CA SER A 35 -10.59 -1.23 13.20
C SER A 35 -10.34 0.23 13.56
N ARG A 36 -9.77 1.06 12.67
CA ARG A 36 -9.36 2.47 12.93
C ARG A 36 -8.40 2.71 14.11
N TYR A 37 -8.11 1.71 14.95
CA TYR A 37 -7.15 1.77 16.06
C TYR A 37 -6.01 0.76 15.85
N CYS A 38 -4.88 1.00 16.51
CA CYS A 38 -3.69 0.16 16.34
C CYS A 38 -3.90 -1.19 17.05
N PRO A 39 -3.90 -2.33 16.31
CA PRO A 39 -4.12 -3.64 16.90
C PRO A 39 -2.99 -3.98 17.88
N GLU A 40 -1.74 -3.71 17.53
CA GLU A 40 -0.60 -4.01 18.42
C GLU A 40 -0.63 -3.23 19.74
N CYS A 41 -1.02 -1.95 19.72
CA CYS A 41 -1.16 -1.18 20.95
C CYS A 41 -2.29 -1.70 21.85
N PHE A 42 -3.33 -2.25 21.22
CA PHE A 42 -4.44 -2.86 21.92
C PHE A 42 -4.05 -4.23 22.49
N GLU A 43 -3.34 -5.07 21.74
CA GLU A 43 -2.88 -6.38 22.20
C GLU A 43 -1.81 -6.28 23.28
N SER A 44 -0.80 -5.41 23.09
CA SER A 44 0.31 -5.28 24.04
C SER A 44 -0.05 -4.50 25.31
N SER A 45 -0.95 -3.52 25.22
CA SER A 45 -1.22 -2.60 26.33
C SER A 45 -2.70 -2.41 26.66
N GLY A 46 -3.62 -3.02 25.92
CA GLY A 46 -5.06 -2.77 26.04
C GLY A 46 -5.49 -1.36 25.60
N LYS A 47 -4.58 -0.58 24.99
CA LYS A 47 -4.82 0.83 24.66
C LYS A 47 -5.21 0.99 23.19
N ARG A 48 -6.42 1.49 22.96
CA ARG A 48 -6.90 1.88 21.63
C ARG A 48 -6.24 3.19 21.22
N ARG A 49 -5.17 3.11 20.44
CA ARG A 49 -4.46 4.28 19.90
C ARG A 49 -4.89 4.53 18.47
N TYR A 50 -5.22 5.78 18.18
CA TYR A 50 -5.71 6.25 16.88
C TYR A 50 -4.71 7.19 16.20
N ASP A 51 -3.55 7.45 16.84
CA ASP A 51 -2.49 8.26 16.27
C ASP A 51 -1.71 7.46 15.23
N PHE A 52 -2.09 7.64 13.97
CA PHE A 52 -1.39 7.13 12.81
C PHE A 52 -0.89 8.29 11.96
N ASP A 53 0.31 8.11 11.43
CA ASP A 53 0.93 8.97 10.44
C ASP A 53 0.71 8.33 9.06
N GLU A 54 0.15 9.09 8.12
CA GLU A 54 -0.01 8.61 6.74
C GLU A 54 1.33 8.66 6.02
N VAL A 55 1.90 7.48 5.81
CA VAL A 55 3.08 7.30 4.97
C VAL A 55 2.59 7.13 3.55
N ALA A 56 2.62 8.24 2.81
CA ALA A 56 2.47 8.22 1.37
C ALA A 56 3.58 7.36 0.78
N ASP A 57 3.21 6.29 0.08
CA ASP A 57 4.16 5.57 -0.75
C ASP A 57 4.51 6.50 -1.92
N ALA A 58 5.80 6.63 -2.27
CA ALA A 58 6.29 7.58 -3.28
C ALA A 58 5.79 7.32 -4.71
N THR A 59 4.80 6.43 -4.84
CA THR A 59 4.14 6.03 -6.08
C THR A 59 2.77 6.66 -6.25
N ASP A 60 2.33 7.59 -5.39
CA ASP A 60 1.05 8.31 -5.51
C ASP A 60 0.90 8.91 -6.92
N GLY A 61 -0.02 8.34 -7.71
CA GLY A 61 -0.32 8.76 -9.09
C GLY A 61 0.30 7.97 -10.25
N VAL A 62 1.10 6.92 -10.02
CA VAL A 62 1.61 6.06 -11.12
C VAL A 62 0.90 4.71 -11.15
N THR A 63 0.00 4.54 -12.12
CA THR A 63 -0.67 3.26 -12.38
C THR A 63 0.33 2.28 -12.98
N ARG A 64 0.58 1.16 -12.30
CA ARG A 64 1.49 0.12 -12.79
C ARG A 64 0.71 -1.03 -13.41
N TYR A 65 1.12 -1.45 -14.60
CA TYR A 65 0.63 -2.65 -15.27
C TYR A 65 1.76 -3.66 -15.36
N ARG A 66 1.45 -4.93 -15.17
CA ARG A 66 2.37 -6.04 -15.43
C ARG A 66 1.84 -6.87 -16.59
N CYS A 67 2.65 -7.06 -17.61
CA CYS A 67 2.32 -8.02 -18.66
C CYS A 67 2.56 -9.45 -18.17
N GLU A 68 1.61 -10.36 -18.40
CA GLU A 68 1.76 -11.76 -18.03
C GLU A 68 2.59 -12.56 -19.05
N ASP A 69 2.58 -12.18 -20.32
CA ASP A 69 3.35 -12.86 -21.37
C ASP A 69 4.86 -12.62 -21.26
N CYS A 70 5.28 -11.37 -21.05
CA CYS A 70 6.71 -11.01 -21.01
C CYS A 70 7.20 -10.57 -19.63
N GLY A 71 6.32 -10.45 -18.65
CA GLY A 71 6.68 -10.01 -17.30
C GLY A 71 7.05 -8.53 -17.19
N VAL A 72 6.93 -7.74 -18.25
CA VAL A 72 7.32 -6.32 -18.23
C VAL A 72 6.45 -5.53 -17.25
N MET A 73 7.07 -4.64 -16.48
CA MET A 73 6.37 -3.62 -15.71
C MET A 73 6.26 -2.33 -16.52
N ILE A 74 5.03 -1.89 -16.74
CA ILE A 74 4.65 -0.67 -17.44
C ILE A 74 4.15 0.33 -16.41
N GLU A 75 4.71 1.52 -16.40
CA GLU A 75 4.30 2.61 -15.52
C GLU A 75 3.57 3.65 -16.35
N ALA A 76 2.31 3.94 -16.03
CA ALA A 76 1.48 4.95 -16.67
C ALA A 76 1.11 6.04 -15.64
N LYS A 77 1.26 7.30 -16.04
CA LYS A 77 0.85 8.48 -15.27
C LYS A 77 -0.38 9.10 -15.92
#